data_AF-A0A256YYE5-F1
#
_entry.id   AF-A0A256YYE5-F1
#
_cell.length_a   1.000
_cell.length_b   1.000
_cell.length_c   1.000
_cell.angle_alpha   90.00
_cell.angle_beta   90.00
_cell.angle_gamma   90.00
#
_symmetry.space_group_name_H-M   'P 1'
#
loop_
_entity.id
_entity.type
_entity.pdbx_description
1 polymer ?
#
loop_
_entity_poly.entity_id
_entity_poly.type
_entity_poly.pdbx_seq_one_letter_code
_entity_poly.pdbx_strand_id
1 'polypeptide(L)'
;MNIKELLSKALSRDKFWLAKLISLLEANPELLLEYGDLIWKRSGRAHVIGVTGVGGAGKSTLIASLVRLMRSDGKYIGIVSIDPSSPYSGGAILGDRVRIQKSINSGIYMRSVTAPPEEVLPWKALVTLE
;
A
#
# COMPACT_ATOMS: atom_id res chain seq x y z
N MET A 1 0.56 9.63 -22.79
CA MET A 1 0.14 8.27 -22.38
C MET A 1 -1.26 8.38 -21.80
N ASN A 2 -2.23 7.67 -22.35
CA ASN A 2 -3.63 7.70 -21.87
C ASN A 2 -3.76 6.87 -20.58
N ILE A 3 -4.66 7.25 -19.67
CA ILE A 3 -4.92 6.52 -18.42
C ILE A 3 -5.29 5.04 -18.65
N LYS A 4 -5.95 4.70 -19.76
CA LYS A 4 -6.24 3.30 -20.12
C LYS A 4 -4.97 2.49 -20.36
N GLU A 5 -3.97 3.10 -20.99
CA GLU A 5 -2.66 2.49 -21.24
C GLU A 5 -1.87 2.35 -19.92
N LEU A 6 -1.92 3.40 -19.08
CA LEU A 6 -1.33 3.37 -17.74
C LEU A 6 -1.95 2.28 -16.86
N LEU A 7 -3.28 2.14 -16.88
CA LEU A 7 -4.01 1.11 -16.16
C LEU A 7 -3.62 -0.30 -16.63
N SER A 8 -3.54 -0.52 -17.95
CA SER A 8 -3.08 -1.80 -18.50
C SER A 8 -1.67 -2.16 -18.02
N LYS A 9 -0.75 -1.18 -18.04
CA LYS A 9 0.62 -1.35 -17.54
C LYS A 9 0.70 -1.53 -16.03
N ALA A 10 -0.20 -0.92 -15.25
CA ALA A 10 -0.26 -1.16 -13.80
C ALA A 10 -0.76 -2.58 -13.48
N LEU A 11 -1.70 -3.10 -14.28
CA LEU A 11 -2.28 -4.43 -14.10
C LEU A 11 -1.32 -5.58 -14.45
N SER A 12 -0.24 -5.32 -15.17
CA SER A 12 0.83 -6.30 -15.39
C SER A 12 1.71 -6.54 -14.15
N ARG A 13 1.31 -6.00 -12.99
CA ARG A 13 2.03 -6.09 -11.70
C ARG A 13 3.39 -5.39 -11.70
N ASP A 14 3.57 -4.45 -12.64
CA ASP A 14 4.73 -3.59 -12.67
C ASP A 14 4.59 -2.47 -11.61
N LYS A 15 5.52 -2.47 -10.65
CA LYS A 15 5.52 -1.55 -9.51
C LYS A 15 5.64 -0.09 -9.94
N PHE A 16 6.38 0.19 -11.01
CA PHE A 16 6.59 1.54 -11.51
C PHE A 16 5.29 2.11 -12.09
N TRP A 17 4.60 1.33 -12.93
CA TRP A 17 3.34 1.76 -13.52
C TRP A 17 2.22 1.85 -12.49
N LEU A 18 2.18 0.92 -11.53
CA LEU A 18 1.26 1.00 -10.40
C LEU A 18 1.48 2.26 -9.58
N ALA A 19 2.73 2.61 -9.26
CA ALA A 19 3.05 3.85 -8.54
C ALA A 19 2.64 5.11 -9.33
N LYS A 20 2.87 5.13 -10.65
CA LYS A 20 2.43 6.25 -11.50
C LYS A 20 0.91 6.39 -11.54
N LEU A 21 0.18 5.27 -11.64
CA LEU A 21 -1.28 5.28 -11.63
C LEU A 21 -1.83 5.84 -10.31
N ILE A 22 -1.32 5.34 -9.18
CA ILE A 22 -1.75 5.79 -7.85
C ILE A 22 -1.45 7.29 -7.69
N SER A 23 -0.23 7.75 -8.00
CA SER A 23 0.10 9.18 -7.90
C SER A 23 -0.75 10.07 -8.82
N LEU A 24 -1.11 9.60 -10.03
CA LEU A 24 -1.99 10.35 -10.92
C LEU A 24 -3.39 10.53 -10.32
N LEU A 25 -3.96 9.45 -9.76
CA LEU A 25 -5.29 9.46 -9.15
C LEU A 25 -5.32 10.26 -7.84
N GLU A 26 -4.26 10.22 -7.04
CA GLU A 26 -4.14 11.05 -5.84
C GLU A 26 -4.08 12.55 -6.19
N ALA A 27 -3.41 12.91 -7.28
CA ALA A 27 -3.30 14.31 -7.73
C ALA A 27 -4.54 14.82 -8.48
N ASN A 28 -5.33 13.92 -9.07
CA ASN A 28 -6.49 14.25 -9.90
C ASN A 28 -7.67 13.32 -9.54
N PRO A 29 -8.27 13.45 -8.35
CA PRO A 29 -9.32 12.53 -7.87
C PRO A 29 -10.56 12.48 -8.76
N GLU A 30 -10.85 13.56 -9.50
CA GLU A 30 -11.94 13.65 -10.47
C GLU A 30 -11.83 12.63 -11.61
N LEU A 31 -10.62 12.13 -11.90
CA LEU A 31 -10.42 11.03 -12.86
C LEU A 31 -11.10 9.74 -12.42
N LEU A 32 -11.39 9.57 -11.13
CA LEU A 32 -12.15 8.42 -10.63
C LEU A 32 -13.62 8.48 -11.05
N LEU A 33 -14.17 9.67 -11.32
CA LEU A 33 -15.54 9.81 -11.84
C LEU A 33 -15.63 9.27 -13.28
N GLU A 34 -14.59 9.51 -14.09
CA GLU A 34 -14.57 9.10 -15.49
C GLU A 34 -14.07 7.66 -15.68
N TYR A 35 -13.08 7.24 -14.89
CA TYR A 35 -12.37 5.96 -15.08
C TYR A 35 -12.60 4.95 -13.96
N GLY A 36 -13.41 5.28 -12.95
CA GLY A 36 -13.63 4.42 -11.79
C GLY A 36 -14.16 3.04 -12.17
N ASP A 37 -15.17 2.96 -13.02
CA ASP A 37 -15.74 1.66 -13.42
C ASP A 37 -14.69 0.70 -14.01
N LEU A 38 -13.66 1.20 -14.69
CA LEU A 38 -12.58 0.37 -15.24
C LEU A 38 -11.66 -0.22 -14.16
N ILE A 39 -11.51 0.48 -13.04
CA ILE A 39 -10.71 0.08 -11.88
C ILE A 39 -11.55 -0.84 -10.99
N TRP A 40 -12.77 -0.44 -10.65
CA TRP A 40 -13.65 -1.18 -9.72
C TRP A 40 -14.05 -2.55 -10.26
N LYS A 41 -14.26 -2.72 -11.58
CA LYS A 41 -14.52 -4.05 -12.19
C LYS A 41 -13.40 -5.08 -11.95
N ARG A 42 -12.20 -4.63 -11.56
CA ARG A 42 -11.03 -5.48 -11.32
C ARG A 42 -10.67 -5.58 -9.83
N SER A 43 -11.36 -4.86 -8.95
CA SER A 43 -11.16 -4.89 -7.50
C SER A 43 -11.95 -6.04 -6.85
N GLY A 44 -11.88 -6.16 -5.51
CA GLY A 44 -12.65 -7.16 -4.74
C GLY A 44 -12.10 -8.58 -4.75
N ARG A 45 -11.03 -8.86 -5.50
CA ARG A 45 -10.39 -10.19 -5.57
C ARG A 45 -9.32 -10.41 -4.50
N ALA A 46 -8.85 -9.33 -3.88
CA ALA A 46 -7.82 -9.40 -2.85
C ALA A 46 -8.43 -9.56 -1.46
N HIS A 47 -7.79 -10.35 -0.60
CA HIS A 47 -8.13 -10.35 0.82
C HIS A 47 -7.47 -9.14 1.50
N VAL A 48 -8.25 -8.36 2.25
CA VAL A 48 -7.82 -7.10 2.84
C VAL A 48 -7.79 -7.21 4.36
N ILE A 49 -6.61 -7.03 4.95
CA ILE A 49 -6.37 -7.12 6.40
C ILE A 49 -5.97 -5.74 6.92
N GLY A 50 -6.79 -5.18 7.81
CA GLY A 50 -6.45 -3.96 8.56
C GLY A 50 -5.67 -4.29 9.83
N VAL A 51 -4.53 -3.63 10.05
CA VAL A 51 -3.71 -3.79 11.25
C VAL A 51 -3.63 -2.47 12.01
N THR A 52 -4.11 -2.48 13.25
CA THR A 52 -4.24 -1.32 14.13
C THR A 52 -3.66 -1.61 15.53
N GLY A 53 -3.42 -0.55 16.31
CA GLY A 53 -3.00 -0.64 17.71
C GLY A 53 -2.00 0.44 18.12
N VAL A 54 -1.66 0.50 19.41
CA VAL A 54 -0.80 1.56 19.97
C VAL A 54 0.65 1.54 19.44
N GLY A 55 1.36 2.66 19.55
CA GLY A 55 2.80 2.74 19.26
C GLY A 55 3.59 1.70 20.08
N GLY A 56 4.59 1.07 19.48
CA GLY A 56 5.39 0.04 20.17
C GLY A 56 4.77 -1.36 20.30
N ALA A 57 3.49 -1.55 19.98
CA ALA A 57 2.80 -2.86 20.09
C ALA A 57 3.28 -3.97 19.13
N GLY A 58 4.38 -3.77 18.39
CA GLY A 58 4.94 -4.77 17.49
C GLY A 58 4.21 -4.94 16.14
N LYS A 59 3.28 -4.05 15.78
CA LYS A 59 2.52 -4.13 14.51
C LYS A 59 3.38 -4.30 13.27
N SER A 60 4.45 -3.51 13.15
CA SER A 60 5.37 -3.58 12.01
C SER A 60 6.13 -4.91 11.97
N THR A 61 6.45 -5.50 13.14
CA THR A 61 7.04 -6.84 13.25
C THR A 61 6.05 -7.92 12.81
N LEU A 62 4.79 -7.83 13.25
CA LEU A 62 3.73 -8.74 12.84
C LEU A 62 3.51 -8.69 11.32
N ILE A 63 3.37 -7.49 10.76
CA ILE A 63 3.21 -7.28 9.32
C ILE A 63 4.39 -7.88 8.55
N ALA A 64 5.64 -7.62 8.98
CA ALA A 64 6.81 -8.19 8.32
C ALA A 64 6.83 -9.73 8.33
N SER A 65 6.43 -10.35 9.44
CA SER A 65 6.32 -11.81 9.54
C SER A 65 5.19 -12.38 8.67
N LEU A 66 4.02 -11.73 8.65
CA LEU A 66 2.90 -12.11 7.79
C LEU A 66 3.29 -12.02 6.30
N VAL A 67 3.93 -10.93 5.91
CA VAL A 67 4.42 -10.72 4.55
C VAL A 67 5.39 -11.83 4.14
N ARG A 68 6.33 -12.21 5.01
CA ARG A 68 7.27 -13.31 4.73
C ARG A 68 6.55 -14.64 4.50
N LEU A 69 5.60 -14.98 5.35
CA LEU A 69 4.83 -16.23 5.26
C LEU A 69 3.96 -16.25 3.99
N MET A 70 3.28 -15.16 3.68
CA MET A 70 2.46 -15.07 2.47
C MET A 70 3.32 -15.08 1.19
N ARG A 71 4.54 -14.53 1.24
CA ARG A 71 5.49 -14.61 0.11
C ARG A 71 6.05 -16.01 -0.08
N SER A 72 6.28 -16.80 0.98
CA SER A 72 6.68 -18.21 0.80
C SER A 72 5.60 -19.02 0.08
N ASP A 73 4.34 -18.60 0.19
CA ASP A 73 3.20 -19.21 -0.51
C ASP A 73 2.97 -18.61 -1.93
N GLY A 74 3.90 -17.79 -2.41
CA GLY A 74 3.84 -17.22 -3.77
C GLY A 74 2.87 -16.05 -3.96
N LYS A 75 2.21 -15.56 -2.89
CA LYS A 75 1.20 -14.48 -2.97
C LYS A 75 1.77 -13.12 -3.35
N TYR A 76 1.01 -12.31 -4.08
CA TYR A 76 1.32 -10.91 -4.31
C TYR A 76 0.75 -10.06 -3.18
N ILE A 77 1.57 -9.13 -2.70
CA ILE A 77 1.23 -8.36 -1.49
C ILE A 77 1.29 -6.88 -1.80
N GLY A 78 0.17 -6.19 -1.56
CA GLY A 78 0.09 -4.74 -1.51
C GLY A 78 0.02 -4.28 -0.05
N ILE A 79 0.81 -3.26 0.31
CA ILE A 79 0.79 -2.68 1.65
C ILE A 79 0.50 -1.18 1.50
N VAL A 80 -0.60 -0.73 2.08
CA VAL A 80 -0.90 0.69 2.23
C VAL A 80 -0.66 1.05 3.68
N SER A 81 0.44 1.76 3.98
CA SER A 81 0.73 2.22 5.33
C SER A 81 0.12 3.59 5.55
N ILE A 82 -0.70 3.71 6.59
CA ILE A 82 -1.23 4.98 7.08
C ILE A 82 -0.44 5.27 8.34
N ASP A 83 0.25 6.40 8.40
CA ASP A 83 0.96 6.80 9.61
C ASP A 83 0.63 8.27 9.87
N PRO A 84 0.15 8.65 11.07
CA PRO A 84 0.21 10.05 11.46
C PRO A 84 1.68 10.47 11.39
N SER A 85 1.96 11.67 10.89
CA SER A 85 3.31 12.23 10.88
C SER A 85 3.93 12.12 12.28
N SER A 86 4.90 11.23 12.47
CA SER A 86 5.60 11.07 13.75
C SER A 86 6.37 12.37 14.08
N PRO A 87 6.03 13.10 15.17
CA PRO A 87 6.73 14.33 15.55
C PRO A 87 8.14 14.05 16.10
N TYR A 88 8.42 12.80 16.49
CA TYR A 88 9.56 12.47 17.35
C TYR A 88 10.76 11.85 16.62
N SER A 89 10.66 11.51 15.34
CA SER A 89 11.79 10.84 14.65
C SER A 89 12.12 11.35 13.25
N GLY A 90 11.40 12.33 12.71
CA GLY A 90 11.67 12.87 11.36
C GLY A 90 11.73 11.81 10.25
N GLY A 91 11.20 10.59 10.47
CA GLY A 91 11.58 9.45 9.65
C GLY A 91 10.95 8.12 10.05
N ALA A 92 9.64 8.08 10.30
CA ALA A 92 8.91 6.82 10.44
C ALA A 92 8.75 6.07 9.09
N ILE A 93 8.86 6.79 7.97
CA ILE A 93 8.78 6.25 6.60
C ILE A 93 9.92 5.26 6.29
N LEU A 94 11.09 5.44 6.89
CA LEU A 94 12.28 4.62 6.60
C LEU A 94 12.40 3.37 7.48
N GLY A 95 12.00 3.42 8.75
CA GLY A 95 12.20 2.29 9.67
C GLY A 95 11.40 1.04 9.32
N ASP A 96 10.13 1.21 8.95
CA ASP A 96 9.25 0.11 8.57
C ASP A 96 9.56 -0.36 7.13
N ARG A 97 9.88 0.58 6.25
CA ARG A 97 10.32 0.27 4.89
C ARG A 97 11.64 -0.50 4.88
N VAL A 98 12.65 -0.14 5.68
CA VAL A 98 13.97 -0.81 5.74
C VAL A 98 13.87 -2.20 6.36
N ARG A 99 13.05 -2.38 7.41
CA ARG A 99 12.81 -3.69 8.03
C ARG A 99 12.04 -4.64 7.12
N ILE A 100 11.09 -4.13 6.34
CA ILE A 100 10.35 -4.92 5.36
C ILE A 100 11.21 -5.15 4.11
N GLN A 101 11.96 -4.13 3.62
CA GLN A 101 12.83 -4.15 2.41
C GLN A 101 14.00 -5.11 2.47
N LYS A 102 14.64 -5.30 3.63
CA LYS A 102 15.72 -6.30 3.77
C LYS A 102 15.30 -7.73 3.42
N SER A 103 14.00 -7.97 3.22
CA SER A 103 13.39 -9.24 2.82
C SER A 103 12.73 -9.23 1.42
N ILE A 104 12.81 -8.16 0.62
CA ILE A 104 11.91 -7.99 -0.55
C ILE A 104 12.52 -8.49 -1.87
N ASN A 105 12.09 -9.69 -2.25
CA ASN A 105 12.06 -10.18 -3.63
C ASN A 105 10.91 -9.52 -4.45
N SER A 106 10.80 -9.88 -5.73
CA SER A 106 9.63 -9.62 -6.58
C SER A 106 8.30 -9.96 -5.85
N GLY A 107 7.20 -9.24 -6.16
CA GLY A 107 5.86 -9.56 -5.65
C GLY A 107 5.32 -8.76 -4.45
N ILE A 108 6.06 -7.77 -3.92
CA ILE A 108 5.55 -6.83 -2.90
C ILE A 108 5.50 -5.40 -3.44
N TYR A 109 4.38 -4.70 -3.24
CA TYR A 109 4.22 -3.26 -3.47
C TYR A 109 3.87 -2.56 -2.14
N MET A 110 4.46 -1.41 -1.87
CA MET A 110 4.18 -0.63 -0.65
C MET A 110 3.96 0.85 -1.02
N ARG A 111 2.87 1.43 -0.53
CA ARG A 111 2.53 2.86 -0.62
C ARG A 111 2.32 3.40 0.79
N SER A 112 2.86 4.58 1.07
CA SER A 112 2.60 5.30 2.31
C SER A 112 1.67 6.46 2.02
N VAL A 113 0.60 6.58 2.80
CA VAL A 113 -0.42 7.62 2.69
C VAL A 113 -0.41 8.43 3.97
N THR A 114 -0.43 9.75 3.84
CA THR A 114 -0.52 10.68 4.97
C THR A 114 -1.99 10.94 5.27
N ALA A 115 -2.43 10.68 6.51
CA ALA A 115 -3.77 11.06 6.95
C ALA A 115 -3.77 12.50 7.53
N PRO A 116 -4.86 13.27 7.36
CA PRO A 116 -5.03 14.54 8.04
C PRO A 116 -5.00 14.34 9.58
N PRO A 117 -4.54 15.34 10.36
CA PRO A 117 -4.33 15.20 11.81
C PRO A 117 -5.59 14.86 12.63
N GLU A 118 -6.78 15.15 12.09
CA GLU A 118 -8.02 15.25 12.86
C GLU A 118 -8.86 13.96 12.85
N GLU A 119 -8.47 12.93 12.08
CA GLU A 119 -9.24 11.69 11.88
C GLU A 119 -8.48 10.40 12.21
N VAL A 120 -7.36 10.49 12.96
CA VAL A 120 -6.44 9.35 13.08
C VAL A 120 -6.99 8.27 14.01
N LEU A 121 -7.70 7.30 13.42
CA LEU A 121 -7.75 5.95 13.96
C LEU A 121 -6.33 5.34 13.89
N PRO A 122 -5.88 4.54 14.88
CA PRO A 122 -4.49 4.07 15.00
C PRO A 122 -4.10 2.96 14.01
N TRP A 123 -4.52 3.10 12.76
CA TRP A 123 -4.26 2.15 11.67
C TRP A 123 -2.83 2.37 11.19
N LYS A 124 -2.05 1.28 11.09
CA LYS A 124 -0.67 1.35 10.57
C LYS A 124 -0.52 0.79 9.17
N ALA A 125 -1.34 -0.21 8.82
CA ALA A 125 -1.26 -0.79 7.49
C ALA A 125 -2.55 -1.52 7.10
N LEU A 126 -2.84 -1.46 5.81
CA LEU A 126 -3.77 -2.32 5.12
C LEU A 126 -2.97 -3.23 4.19
N VAL A 127 -3.10 -4.55 4.39
CA VAL A 127 -2.41 -5.56 3.59
C VAL A 127 -3.41 -6.19 2.63
N THR A 128 -3.12 -6.14 1.33
CA THR A 128 -3.92 -6.77 0.29
C THR A 128 -3.18 -7.99 -0.26
N LEU A 129 -3.87 -9.13 -0.34
CA LEU A 129 -3.31 -10.40 -0.81
C LEU A 129 -4.01 -10.82 -2.11
N GLU A 130 -3.25 -10.97 -3.21
CA GLU A 130 -3.68 -11.64 -4.46
C GLU A 130 -2.92 -12.95 -4.69
#